data_AF-A0A9D5QAS1-F1
#
_entry.id   AF-A0A9D5QAS1-F1
#
_cell.length_a   1.000
_cell.length_b   1.000
_cell.length_c   1.000
_cell.angle_alpha   90.00
_cell.angle_beta   90.00
_cell.angle_gamma   90.00
#
_symmetry.space_group_name_H-M   'P 1'
#
loop_
_entity.id
_entity.type
_entity.pdbx_description
1 polymer ?
#
loop_
_entity_poly.entity_id
_entity_poly.type
_entity_poly.pdbx_seq_one_letter_code
_entity_poly.pdbx_strand_id
1 'polypeptide(L)'
;MSAELRKKFREFGDEFIIDQFTRHREEYTEEALGVMADEIRDRGLDEKLTSSFSDSAETASQNEGVAYTANQFVTLDEPFSRTDLLIAHAVLREESIPFFVDAAGSSEALPLEAESSPHYTVHVHQDYLEKTRELIDAHFHSTGKGYVSKYTSARDRLKAFSFHEVRFTESELEEELDVSFTVEERNAIRGYVLRLINEADVVEERTGRMLFYYDNLEEVAERLEEGNTASLTRADLLTTLETLQVYCDEEGYPDSLDNVAEGLLAFVER
;
A
#
# COMPACT_ATOMS: atom_id res chain seq x y z
N MET A 1 -14.05 -38.06 -1.77
CA MET A 1 -14.04 -36.61 -2.02
C MET A 1 -13.78 -36.27 -3.49
N SER A 2 -12.86 -36.95 -4.19
CA SER A 2 -12.55 -36.67 -5.62
C SER A 2 -13.73 -36.70 -6.61
N ALA A 3 -14.77 -37.54 -6.41
CA ALA A 3 -15.92 -37.63 -7.32
C ALA A 3 -16.84 -36.39 -7.28
N GLU A 4 -16.92 -35.72 -6.13
CA GLU A 4 -17.76 -34.53 -5.92
C GLU A 4 -17.06 -33.28 -6.45
N LEU A 5 -15.75 -33.18 -6.23
CA LEU A 5 -14.86 -32.18 -6.84
C LEU A 5 -14.88 -32.25 -8.37
N ARG A 6 -14.75 -33.45 -8.95
CA ARG A 6 -14.87 -33.65 -10.40
C ARG A 6 -16.21 -33.17 -10.96
N LYS A 7 -17.30 -33.37 -10.22
CA LYS A 7 -18.63 -32.90 -10.65
C LYS A 7 -18.72 -31.38 -10.63
N LYS A 8 -18.17 -30.72 -9.60
CA LYS A 8 -18.12 -29.25 -9.52
C LYS A 8 -17.25 -28.64 -10.63
N PHE A 9 -16.07 -29.21 -10.91
CA PHE A 9 -15.22 -28.73 -12.01
C PHE A 9 -15.86 -28.91 -13.39
N ARG A 10 -16.72 -29.91 -13.57
CA ARG A 10 -17.54 -30.05 -14.79
C ARG A 10 -18.54 -28.94 -15.02
N GLU A 11 -19.01 -28.29 -13.96
CA GLU A 11 -20.00 -27.22 -14.03
C GLU A 11 -19.37 -25.85 -14.32
N PHE A 12 -18.06 -25.69 -14.11
CA PHE A 12 -17.35 -24.45 -14.41
C PHE A 12 -17.08 -24.28 -15.92
N GLY A 13 -17.19 -23.03 -16.37
CA GLY A 13 -16.84 -22.63 -17.73
C GLY A 13 -15.35 -22.79 -18.01
N ASP A 14 -15.01 -23.06 -19.27
CA ASP A 14 -13.64 -23.36 -19.70
C ASP A 14 -12.64 -22.24 -19.34
N GLU A 15 -13.05 -20.98 -19.47
CA GLU A 15 -12.22 -19.80 -19.13
C GLU A 15 -11.92 -19.73 -17.63
N PHE A 16 -12.90 -20.05 -16.79
CA PHE A 16 -12.77 -20.02 -15.34
C PHE A 16 -11.80 -21.10 -14.85
N ILE A 17 -11.89 -22.32 -15.39
CA ILE A 17 -10.99 -23.41 -14.99
C ILE A 17 -9.54 -23.11 -15.39
N ILE A 18 -9.34 -22.50 -16.57
CA ILE A 18 -8.00 -22.11 -17.04
C ILE A 18 -7.41 -21.01 -16.15
N ASP A 19 -8.18 -19.98 -15.81
CA ASP A 19 -7.73 -18.87 -14.95
C ASP A 19 -7.39 -19.36 -13.54
N GLN A 20 -8.25 -20.19 -12.95
CA GLN A 20 -8.01 -20.77 -11.63
C GLN A 20 -6.80 -21.71 -11.60
N PHE A 21 -6.59 -22.49 -12.66
CA PHE A 21 -5.43 -23.39 -12.76
C PHE A 21 -4.10 -22.64 -12.98
N THR A 22 -4.13 -21.47 -13.63
CA THR A 22 -2.92 -20.71 -13.99
C THR A 22 -2.53 -19.64 -12.98
N ARG A 23 -3.48 -18.85 -12.48
CA ARG A 23 -3.21 -17.69 -11.62
C ARG A 23 -3.36 -17.96 -10.13
N HIS A 24 -4.22 -18.90 -9.76
CA HIS A 24 -4.59 -19.17 -8.37
C HIS A 24 -4.10 -20.52 -7.86
N ARG A 25 -3.07 -21.09 -8.51
CA ARG A 25 -2.56 -22.44 -8.21
C ARG A 25 -2.16 -22.65 -6.75
N GLU A 26 -1.68 -21.59 -6.10
CA GLU A 26 -1.20 -21.61 -4.71
C GLU A 26 -2.33 -21.76 -3.68
N GLU A 27 -3.59 -21.50 -4.08
CA GLU A 27 -4.77 -21.56 -3.21
C GLU A 27 -5.40 -22.96 -3.17
N TYR A 28 -4.92 -23.90 -4.00
CA TYR A 28 -5.52 -25.22 -4.18
C TYR A 28 -4.63 -26.36 -3.67
N THR A 29 -5.27 -27.40 -3.13
CA THR A 29 -4.58 -28.65 -2.73
C THR A 29 -4.12 -29.43 -3.97
N GLU A 30 -3.07 -30.24 -3.82
CA GLU A 30 -2.55 -31.07 -4.91
C GLU A 30 -3.60 -32.01 -5.53
N GLU A 31 -4.55 -32.50 -4.74
CA GLU A 31 -5.68 -33.32 -5.23
C GLU A 31 -6.63 -32.50 -6.13
N ALA A 32 -6.92 -31.24 -5.76
CA ALA A 32 -7.77 -30.35 -6.55
C ALA A 32 -7.08 -29.94 -7.87
N LEU A 33 -5.78 -29.62 -7.82
CA LEU A 33 -4.98 -29.32 -9.00
C LEU A 33 -4.89 -30.51 -9.95
N GLY A 34 -4.75 -31.74 -9.42
CA GLY A 34 -4.78 -32.96 -10.21
C GLY A 34 -6.11 -33.16 -10.95
N VAL A 35 -7.23 -32.87 -10.27
CA VAL A 35 -8.56 -32.95 -10.89
C VAL A 35 -8.77 -31.87 -11.96
N MET A 36 -8.31 -30.64 -11.74
CA MET A 36 -8.39 -29.57 -12.74
C MET A 36 -7.53 -29.88 -13.96
N ALA A 37 -6.30 -30.38 -13.77
CA ALA A 37 -5.40 -30.77 -14.85
C ALA A 37 -5.95 -31.91 -15.71
N ASP A 38 -6.64 -32.87 -15.09
CA ASP A 38 -7.33 -33.94 -15.81
C ASP A 38 -8.54 -33.39 -16.61
N GLU A 39 -9.31 -32.47 -16.03
CA GLU A 39 -10.49 -31.88 -16.69
C GLU A 39 -10.10 -30.96 -17.86
N ILE A 40 -9.02 -30.18 -17.73
CA ILE A 40 -8.45 -29.36 -18.82
C ILE A 40 -8.02 -30.24 -20.00
N ARG A 41 -7.38 -31.39 -19.71
CA ARG A 41 -6.94 -32.36 -20.72
C ARG A 41 -8.13 -33.06 -21.38
N ASP A 42 -9.11 -33.46 -20.59
CA ASP A 42 -10.35 -34.10 -21.08
C ASP A 42 -11.14 -33.18 -22.01
N ARG A 43 -11.08 -31.85 -21.79
CA ARG A 43 -11.71 -30.84 -22.65
C ARG A 43 -10.85 -30.37 -23.83
N GLY A 44 -9.62 -30.86 -23.95
CA GLY A 44 -8.71 -30.46 -25.03
C GLY A 44 -8.29 -28.98 -24.97
N LEU A 45 -8.26 -28.39 -23.76
CA LEU A 45 -7.95 -26.98 -23.54
C LEU A 45 -6.45 -26.69 -23.43
N ASP A 46 -5.59 -27.70 -23.64
CA ASP A 46 -4.13 -27.57 -23.61
C ASP A 46 -3.59 -26.55 -24.65
N GLU A 47 -4.24 -26.45 -25.81
CA GLU A 47 -3.91 -25.43 -26.83
C GLU A 47 -4.37 -24.02 -26.42
N LYS A 48 -5.49 -23.91 -25.68
CA LYS A 48 -5.93 -22.62 -25.12
C LYS A 48 -5.08 -22.16 -23.94
N LEU A 49 -4.48 -23.09 -23.19
CA LEU A 49 -3.47 -22.73 -22.18
C LEU A 49 -2.24 -22.10 -22.84
N THR A 50 -1.75 -22.69 -23.93
CA THR A 50 -0.60 -22.15 -24.68
C THR A 50 -0.92 -20.85 -25.42
N SER A 51 -2.16 -20.66 -25.87
CA SER A 51 -2.62 -19.34 -26.37
C SER A 51 -2.80 -18.33 -25.23
N SER A 52 -3.32 -18.71 -24.06
CA SER A 52 -3.35 -17.81 -22.89
C SER A 52 -1.96 -17.41 -22.41
N PHE A 53 -0.93 -18.26 -22.60
CA PHE A 53 0.47 -17.89 -22.37
C PHE A 53 1.03 -16.90 -23.42
N SER A 54 0.44 -16.81 -24.61
CA SER A 54 0.84 -15.86 -25.67
C SER A 54 -0.04 -14.60 -25.72
N ASP A 55 -1.33 -14.70 -25.40
CA ASP A 55 -2.26 -13.58 -25.28
C ASP A 55 -2.07 -12.82 -23.96
N SER A 56 -1.61 -13.47 -22.88
CA SER A 56 -1.12 -12.75 -21.68
C SER A 56 0.17 -11.98 -21.94
N ALA A 57 0.82 -12.17 -23.10
CA ALA A 57 1.95 -11.35 -23.52
C ALA A 57 1.52 -10.12 -24.36
N GLU A 58 0.29 -10.09 -24.90
CA GLU A 58 -0.17 -8.98 -25.78
C GLU A 58 -1.20 -8.04 -25.13
N THR A 59 -1.98 -8.48 -24.13
CA THR A 59 -2.82 -7.56 -23.32
C THR A 59 -2.10 -6.99 -22.09
N ALA A 60 -0.89 -7.48 -21.77
CA ALA A 60 0.03 -6.85 -20.83
C ALA A 60 0.89 -5.73 -21.46
N SER A 61 0.72 -5.43 -22.76
CA SER A 61 1.52 -4.45 -23.50
C SER A 61 1.04 -3.00 -23.40
N GLN A 62 0.26 -2.63 -22.38
CA GLN A 62 0.07 -1.21 -22.00
C GLN A 62 0.76 -0.80 -20.69
N ASN A 63 1.37 -1.75 -19.99
CA ASN A 63 2.51 -1.47 -19.13
C ASN A 63 3.70 -2.17 -19.78
N GLU A 64 4.31 -1.54 -20.79
CA GLU A 64 5.72 -1.81 -21.07
C GLU A 64 6.48 -1.49 -19.78
N GLY A 65 6.62 -2.50 -18.92
CA GLY A 65 7.68 -2.53 -17.94
C GLY A 65 8.96 -2.46 -18.74
N VAL A 66 9.48 -1.24 -18.92
CA VAL A 66 10.78 -1.02 -19.53
C VAL A 66 11.73 -1.91 -18.73
N ALA A 67 12.28 -2.93 -19.40
CA ALA A 67 13.19 -3.86 -18.78
C ALA A 67 14.49 -3.11 -18.50
N TYR A 68 14.55 -2.47 -17.34
CA TYR A 68 15.72 -1.73 -16.95
C TYR A 68 16.82 -2.69 -16.51
N THR A 69 18.02 -2.49 -17.03
CA THR A 69 19.20 -3.24 -16.61
C THR A 69 19.81 -2.56 -15.38
N ALA A 70 20.32 -3.32 -14.41
CA ALA A 70 20.92 -2.78 -13.18
C ALA A 70 21.99 -1.68 -13.44
N ASN A 71 22.69 -1.75 -14.59
CA ASN A 71 23.70 -0.78 -15.01
C ASN A 71 23.13 0.58 -15.44
N GLN A 72 21.80 0.70 -15.59
CA GLN A 72 21.11 1.92 -15.98
C GLN A 72 20.64 2.74 -14.77
N PHE A 73 20.84 2.24 -13.55
CA PHE A 73 20.49 2.97 -12.34
C PHE A 73 21.74 3.57 -11.69
N VAL A 74 21.58 4.79 -11.19
CA VAL A 74 22.60 5.52 -10.44
C VAL A 74 22.10 5.71 -9.03
N THR A 75 22.94 5.40 -8.06
CA THR A 75 22.66 5.64 -6.65
C THR A 75 22.65 7.13 -6.37
N LEU A 76 21.67 7.58 -5.58
CA LEU A 76 21.69 8.93 -5.02
C LEU A 76 22.83 9.11 -4.02
N ASP A 77 23.27 10.35 -3.87
CA ASP A 77 24.54 10.67 -3.22
C ASP A 77 24.53 10.39 -1.70
N GLU A 78 23.35 10.42 -1.07
CA GLU A 78 23.18 10.19 0.37
C GLU A 78 22.04 9.19 0.67
N PRO A 79 22.12 8.45 1.79
CA PRO A 79 21.06 7.54 2.22
C PRO A 79 19.88 8.28 2.87
N PHE A 80 18.72 7.61 2.94
CA PHE A 80 17.48 8.07 3.56
C PHE A 80 17.21 7.29 4.86
N SER A 81 16.57 7.94 5.82
CA SER A 81 15.89 7.24 6.92
C SER A 81 14.66 6.50 6.38
N ARG A 82 14.06 5.59 7.16
CA ARG A 82 12.85 4.87 6.72
C ARG A 82 11.70 5.85 6.44
N THR A 83 11.53 6.86 7.29
CA THR A 83 10.48 7.86 7.16
C THR A 83 10.73 8.81 5.97
N ASP A 84 11.98 9.26 5.80
CA ASP A 84 12.36 10.11 4.66
C ASP A 84 12.26 9.36 3.33
N LEU A 85 12.50 8.05 3.35
CA LEU A 85 12.36 7.17 2.19
C LEU A 85 10.91 7.13 1.70
N LEU A 86 9.92 7.08 2.59
CA LEU A 86 8.50 7.06 2.19
C LEU A 86 8.12 8.35 1.45
N ILE A 87 8.61 9.49 1.92
CA ILE A 87 8.42 10.79 1.26
C ILE A 87 9.11 10.79 -0.10
N ALA A 88 10.35 10.30 -0.17
CA ALA A 88 11.08 10.22 -1.44
C ALA A 88 10.35 9.29 -2.42
N HIS A 89 9.83 8.16 -1.94
CA HIS A 89 9.06 7.21 -2.72
C HIS A 89 7.79 7.86 -3.31
N ALA A 90 7.05 8.63 -2.52
CA ALA A 90 5.86 9.36 -2.98
C ALA A 90 6.19 10.38 -4.07
N VAL A 91 7.21 11.21 -3.86
CA VAL A 91 7.66 12.22 -4.83
C VAL A 91 8.11 11.59 -6.15
N LEU A 92 8.87 10.49 -6.08
CA LEU A 92 9.37 9.81 -7.27
C LEU A 92 8.25 9.08 -8.04
N ARG A 93 7.29 8.49 -7.33
CA ARG A 93 6.12 7.85 -7.96
C ARG A 93 5.22 8.85 -8.65
N GLU A 94 4.93 9.99 -8.01
CA GLU A 94 4.08 11.05 -8.58
C GLU A 94 4.63 11.53 -9.92
N GLU A 95 5.96 11.66 -10.01
CA GLU A 95 6.66 12.08 -11.22
C GLU A 95 6.99 10.94 -12.19
N SER A 96 6.47 9.74 -11.95
CA SER A 96 6.66 8.51 -12.74
C SER A 96 8.13 8.16 -12.99
N ILE A 97 9.00 8.42 -12.01
CA ILE A 97 10.44 8.14 -12.11
C ILE A 97 10.68 6.67 -11.76
N PRO A 98 11.42 5.90 -12.58
CA PRO A 98 11.83 4.54 -12.24
C PRO A 98 12.93 4.54 -11.17
N PHE A 99 12.69 3.88 -10.05
CA PHE A 99 13.68 3.72 -8.97
C PHE A 99 13.55 2.38 -8.25
N PHE A 100 14.60 2.00 -7.51
CA PHE A 100 14.57 0.94 -6.51
C PHE A 100 15.33 1.36 -5.26
N VAL A 101 15.09 0.66 -4.14
CA VAL A 101 15.71 0.95 -2.85
C VAL A 101 16.55 -0.25 -2.43
N ASP A 102 17.78 0.02 -1.97
CA ASP A 102 18.64 -0.96 -1.32
C ASP A 102 18.81 -0.58 0.15
N ALA A 103 18.80 -1.57 1.04
CA ALA A 103 19.02 -1.39 2.47
C ALA A 103 20.48 -1.76 2.77
N ALA A 104 21.34 -0.76 2.84
CA ALA A 104 22.76 -0.97 3.11
C ALA A 104 22.95 -1.44 4.56
N GLY A 105 23.00 -2.76 4.79
CA GLY A 105 23.49 -3.35 6.05
C GLY A 105 22.49 -4.08 6.95
N SER A 106 21.40 -4.66 6.41
CA SER A 106 20.49 -5.51 7.19
C SER A 106 21.10 -6.89 7.56
N SER A 107 22.11 -6.92 8.43
CA SER A 107 22.48 -8.18 9.10
C SER A 107 22.68 -8.14 10.61
N GLU A 108 22.66 -7.01 11.32
CA GLU A 108 23.01 -7.06 12.76
C GLU A 108 22.54 -5.90 13.67
N ALA A 109 21.66 -5.00 13.23
CA ALA A 109 21.14 -3.94 14.10
C ALA A 109 19.82 -4.36 14.77
N LEU A 110 19.70 -4.13 16.08
CA LEU A 110 18.44 -4.26 16.81
C LEU A 110 17.39 -3.31 16.19
N PRO A 111 16.12 -3.73 16.07
CA PRO A 111 15.08 -3.00 15.31
C PRO A 111 14.93 -1.52 15.66
N LEU A 112 15.18 -1.15 16.92
CA LEU A 112 14.97 0.21 17.44
C LEU A 112 16.03 1.24 17.01
N GLU A 113 17.24 0.82 16.59
CA GLU A 113 18.29 1.77 16.16
C GLU A 113 18.26 2.04 14.65
N ALA A 114 17.67 1.14 13.86
CA ALA A 114 17.59 1.22 12.41
C ALA A 114 16.58 2.28 11.90
N GLU A 115 15.62 2.69 12.73
CA GLU A 115 14.50 3.56 12.34
C GLU A 115 14.91 5.04 12.15
N SER A 116 15.88 5.52 12.91
CA SER A 116 16.28 6.95 12.93
C SER A 116 17.56 7.26 12.18
N SER A 117 18.26 6.22 11.73
CA SER A 117 19.56 6.34 11.09
C SER A 117 19.44 6.06 9.58
N PRO A 118 20.06 6.89 8.72
CA PRO A 118 19.87 6.79 7.30
C PRO A 118 20.62 5.58 6.74
N HIS A 119 19.86 4.55 6.34
CA HIS A 119 20.37 3.24 5.90
C HIS A 119 19.91 2.85 4.50
N TYR A 120 18.92 3.56 3.95
CA TYR A 120 18.31 3.20 2.67
C TYR A 120 18.94 4.00 1.54
N THR A 121 19.51 3.34 0.55
CA THR A 121 20.03 3.98 -0.66
C THR A 121 19.04 3.85 -1.79
N VAL A 122 18.64 4.97 -2.37
CA VAL A 122 17.72 5.00 -3.52
C VAL A 122 18.53 5.04 -4.81
N HIS A 123 18.16 4.19 -5.75
CA HIS A 123 18.77 4.08 -7.07
C HIS A 123 17.75 4.50 -8.12
N VAL A 124 18.10 5.48 -8.95
CA VAL A 124 17.22 6.05 -9.98
C VAL A 124 17.78 5.85 -11.37
N HIS A 125 16.90 5.73 -12.37
CA HIS A 125 17.33 5.55 -13.74
C HIS A 125 18.12 6.77 -14.25
N GLN A 126 19.22 6.52 -14.99
CA GLN A 126 20.17 7.55 -15.45
C GLN A 126 19.50 8.72 -16.17
N ASP A 127 18.52 8.41 -17.04
CA ASP A 127 17.79 9.43 -17.82
C ASP A 127 16.98 10.40 -16.94
N TYR A 128 16.70 10.02 -15.70
CA TYR A 128 15.92 10.81 -14.74
C TYR A 128 16.79 11.37 -13.60
N LEU A 129 18.11 11.21 -13.66
CA LEU A 129 19.00 11.60 -12.56
C LEU A 129 18.96 13.11 -12.27
N GLU A 130 18.98 13.96 -13.29
CA GLU A 130 18.92 15.41 -13.11
C GLU A 130 17.56 15.84 -12.54
N LYS A 131 16.46 15.35 -13.12
CA LYS A 131 15.10 15.59 -12.62
C LYS A 131 14.93 15.10 -11.19
N THR A 132 15.47 13.93 -10.87
CA THR A 132 15.46 13.37 -9.53
C THR A 132 16.20 14.27 -8.56
N ARG A 133 17.41 14.75 -8.92
CA ARG A 133 18.17 15.67 -8.07
C ARG A 133 17.42 16.96 -7.82
N GLU A 134 16.79 17.55 -8.82
CA GLU A 134 15.96 18.74 -8.65
C GLU A 134 14.79 18.50 -7.68
N LEU A 135 14.11 17.36 -7.79
CA LEU A 135 13.02 16.98 -6.90
C LEU A 135 13.52 16.70 -5.47
N ILE A 136 14.59 15.94 -5.32
CA ILE A 136 15.17 15.66 -4.01
C ILE A 136 15.68 16.95 -3.37
N ASP A 137 16.34 17.84 -4.11
CA ASP A 137 16.80 19.14 -3.60
C ASP A 137 15.63 20.08 -3.29
N ALA A 138 14.48 19.93 -3.96
CA ALA A 138 13.26 20.65 -3.61
C ALA A 138 12.68 20.16 -2.27
N HIS A 139 12.66 18.84 -2.06
CA HIS A 139 11.95 18.21 -0.95
C HIS A 139 12.81 17.79 0.26
N PHE A 140 14.14 17.78 0.13
CA PHE A 140 15.09 17.33 1.15
C PHE A 140 16.28 18.29 1.28
N HIS A 141 16.93 18.30 2.44
CA HIS A 141 18.26 18.86 2.61
C HIS A 141 19.27 17.73 2.84
N SER A 142 20.40 17.79 2.14
CA SER A 142 21.57 16.95 2.41
C SER A 142 22.25 17.42 3.70
N THR A 143 22.55 16.47 4.58
CA THR A 143 23.27 16.74 5.84
C THR A 143 24.73 16.26 5.81
N GLY A 144 25.17 15.70 4.68
CA GLY A 144 26.45 15.02 4.52
C GLY A 144 26.48 13.63 5.15
N LYS A 145 25.39 13.21 5.80
CA LYS A 145 25.20 11.88 6.40
C LYS A 145 23.91 11.21 5.93
N GLY A 146 23.07 11.91 5.17
CA GLY A 146 21.73 11.47 4.79
C GLY A 146 20.85 12.63 4.34
N TYR A 147 19.89 12.32 3.46
CA TYR A 147 18.83 13.24 3.10
C TYR A 147 17.79 13.30 4.23
N VAL A 148 17.44 14.53 4.61
CA VAL A 148 16.39 14.80 5.60
C VAL A 148 15.31 15.65 4.95
N SER A 149 14.06 15.22 5.05
CA SER A 149 12.93 15.94 4.46
C SER A 149 12.85 17.38 4.97
N LYS A 150 12.59 18.32 4.06
CA LYS A 150 12.23 19.71 4.42
C LYS A 150 10.83 19.78 5.03
N TYR A 151 10.01 18.80 4.68
CA TYR A 151 8.63 18.65 5.07
C TYR A 151 8.57 17.80 6.35
N THR A 152 8.77 18.47 7.49
CA THR A 152 8.72 17.86 8.82
C THR A 152 7.29 17.84 9.41
N SER A 153 6.27 18.25 8.65
CA SER A 153 4.91 18.35 9.19
C SER A 153 4.20 16.99 9.15
N ALA A 154 3.32 16.73 10.12
CA ALA A 154 2.50 15.53 10.16
C ALA A 154 1.64 15.37 8.89
N ARG A 155 1.19 16.49 8.29
CA ARG A 155 0.40 16.50 7.05
C ARG A 155 1.19 15.99 5.85
N ASP A 156 2.44 16.43 5.69
CA ASP A 156 3.24 16.00 4.55
C ASP A 156 3.59 14.50 4.64
N ARG A 157 3.88 14.02 5.86
CA ARG A 157 4.07 12.59 6.13
C ARG A 157 2.80 11.79 5.85
N LEU A 158 1.65 12.32 6.28
CA LEU A 158 0.36 11.71 6.06
C LEU A 158 0.04 11.60 4.57
N LYS A 159 0.33 12.61 3.75
CA LYS A 159 0.15 12.56 2.29
C LYS A 159 1.03 11.53 1.58
N ALA A 160 2.28 11.42 2.04
CA ALA A 160 3.25 10.49 1.48
C ALA A 160 2.99 9.04 1.89
N PHE A 161 2.20 8.82 2.95
CA PHE A 161 1.92 7.50 3.48
C PHE A 161 1.21 6.60 2.45
N SER A 162 1.70 5.36 2.31
CA SER A 162 1.20 4.38 1.34
C SER A 162 0.62 3.17 2.06
N PHE A 163 -0.71 3.01 2.01
CA PHE A 163 -1.40 1.86 2.61
C PHE A 163 -1.04 0.52 1.94
N HIS A 164 -0.57 0.52 0.68
CA HIS A 164 -0.08 -0.69 0.01
C HIS A 164 1.14 -1.33 0.69
N GLU A 165 1.92 -0.55 1.44
CA GLU A 165 3.14 -1.03 2.10
C GLU A 165 2.87 -1.55 3.51
N VAL A 166 1.66 -1.32 4.03
CA VAL A 166 1.23 -1.80 5.34
C VAL A 166 0.98 -3.30 5.25
N ARG A 167 1.80 -4.09 5.95
CA ARG A 167 1.67 -5.55 6.00
C ARG A 167 1.23 -5.98 7.38
N PHE A 168 -0.09 -6.04 7.57
CA PHE A 168 -0.70 -6.70 8.72
C PHE A 168 -1.43 -7.96 8.28
N THR A 169 -1.39 -8.98 9.12
CA THR A 169 -2.25 -10.15 9.01
C THR A 169 -3.68 -9.81 9.43
N GLU A 170 -4.68 -10.58 8.99
CA GLU A 170 -6.07 -10.40 9.42
C GLU A 170 -6.20 -10.39 10.95
N SER A 171 -5.49 -11.28 11.65
CA SER A 171 -5.48 -11.34 13.10
C SER A 171 -4.88 -10.10 13.78
N GLU A 172 -3.95 -9.41 13.13
CA GLU A 172 -3.40 -8.15 13.64
C GLU A 172 -4.35 -6.99 13.36
N LEU A 173 -5.06 -7.00 12.23
CA LEU A 173 -6.06 -5.99 11.90
C LEU A 173 -7.23 -5.98 12.88
N GLU A 174 -7.63 -7.15 13.38
CA GLU A 174 -8.68 -7.32 14.39
C GLU A 174 -8.22 -7.05 15.83
N GLU A 175 -6.93 -6.76 16.06
CA GLU A 175 -6.41 -6.48 17.40
C GLU A 175 -7.02 -5.19 17.97
N GLU A 176 -7.75 -5.33 19.07
CA GLU A 176 -8.33 -4.23 19.83
C GLU A 176 -7.26 -3.46 20.63
N LEU A 177 -7.32 -2.14 20.53
CA LEU A 177 -6.39 -1.20 21.14
C LEU A 177 -7.14 -0.15 21.95
N ASP A 178 -6.66 0.09 23.17
CA ASP A 178 -7.14 1.18 24.01
C ASP A 178 -6.57 2.51 23.47
N VAL A 179 -7.38 3.25 22.73
CA VAL A 179 -7.02 4.55 22.18
C VAL A 179 -7.80 5.67 22.88
N SER A 180 -7.08 6.71 23.27
CA SER A 180 -7.66 7.87 23.94
C SER A 180 -7.58 9.10 23.05
N PHE A 181 -8.72 9.46 22.44
CA PHE A 181 -8.92 10.74 21.78
C PHE A 181 -9.62 11.73 22.71
N THR A 182 -9.21 12.99 22.63
CA THR A 182 -9.99 14.10 23.20
C THR A 182 -11.37 14.17 22.54
N VAL A 183 -12.33 14.83 23.20
CA VAL A 183 -13.68 15.01 22.64
C VAL A 183 -13.64 15.79 21.33
N GLU A 184 -12.72 16.76 21.21
CA GLU A 184 -12.54 17.57 20.01
C GLU A 184 -12.00 16.75 18.84
N GLU A 185 -10.93 15.99 19.06
CA GLU A 185 -10.36 15.08 18.05
C GLU A 185 -11.38 14.04 17.59
N ARG A 186 -12.07 13.39 18.54
CA ARG A 186 -13.07 12.37 18.23
C ARG A 186 -14.20 12.91 17.37
N ASN A 187 -14.74 14.06 17.73
CA ASN A 187 -15.83 14.69 16.97
C ASN A 187 -15.37 15.11 15.57
N ALA A 188 -14.14 15.62 15.45
CA ALA A 188 -13.57 15.99 14.16
C ALA A 188 -13.35 14.77 13.26
N ILE A 189 -12.70 13.71 13.79
CA ILE A 189 -12.49 12.44 13.07
C ILE A 189 -13.83 11.86 12.63
N ARG A 190 -14.79 11.70 13.56
CA ARG A 190 -16.12 11.17 13.22
C ARG A 190 -16.81 12.01 12.17
N GLY A 191 -16.68 13.34 12.22
CA GLY A 191 -17.20 14.23 11.18
C GLY A 191 -16.63 13.95 9.80
N TYR A 192 -15.32 13.75 9.70
CA TYR A 192 -14.65 13.39 8.45
C TYR A 192 -14.99 11.98 7.97
N VAL A 193 -15.09 10.99 8.88
CA VAL A 193 -15.49 9.62 8.54
C VAL A 193 -16.91 9.61 7.98
N LEU A 194 -17.87 10.25 8.67
CA LEU A 194 -19.25 10.37 8.19
C LEU A 194 -19.33 11.09 6.85
N ARG A 195 -18.49 12.10 6.63
CA ARG A 195 -18.41 12.76 5.34
C ARG A 195 -17.90 11.80 4.27
N LEU A 196 -16.81 11.09 4.53
CA LEU A 196 -16.21 10.13 3.61
C LEU A 196 -17.19 9.02 3.21
N ILE A 197 -18.00 8.50 4.13
CA ILE A 197 -19.07 7.53 3.82
C ILE A 197 -20.02 8.07 2.74
N ASN A 198 -20.34 9.38 2.78
CA ASN A 198 -21.26 9.99 1.82
C ASN A 198 -20.60 10.41 0.50
N GLU A 199 -19.29 10.65 0.49
CA GLU A 199 -18.56 11.17 -0.68
C GLU A 199 -17.47 10.25 -1.21
N ALA A 200 -17.40 9.00 -0.78
CA ALA A 200 -16.35 8.03 -1.14
C ALA A 200 -16.13 7.95 -2.66
N ASP A 201 -17.18 7.68 -3.43
CA ASP A 201 -17.11 7.60 -4.90
C ASP A 201 -16.52 8.88 -5.52
N VAL A 202 -16.92 10.05 -4.98
CA VAL A 202 -16.45 11.36 -5.46
C VAL A 202 -14.99 11.58 -5.10
N VAL A 203 -14.56 11.11 -3.92
CA VAL A 203 -13.16 11.18 -3.48
C VAL A 203 -12.28 10.30 -4.34
N GLU A 204 -12.71 9.07 -4.65
CA GLU A 204 -11.95 8.18 -5.53
C GLU A 204 -11.79 8.76 -6.93
N GLU A 205 -12.87 9.31 -7.50
CA GLU A 205 -12.82 10.00 -8.80
C GLU A 205 -11.91 11.24 -8.76
N ARG A 206 -11.97 12.03 -7.68
CA ARG A 206 -11.18 13.27 -7.54
C ARG A 206 -9.70 12.99 -7.33
N THR A 207 -9.36 12.00 -6.51
CA THR A 207 -7.99 11.71 -6.11
C THR A 207 -7.31 10.69 -7.01
N GLY A 208 -8.08 9.94 -7.82
CA GLY A 208 -7.58 8.84 -8.63
C GLY A 208 -7.06 7.67 -7.80
N ARG A 209 -7.43 7.59 -6.52
CA ARG A 209 -6.98 6.57 -5.56
C ARG A 209 -8.21 5.85 -5.00
N MET A 210 -8.15 4.52 -4.94
CA MET A 210 -9.18 3.70 -4.27
C MET A 210 -8.99 3.79 -2.75
N LEU A 211 -10.10 3.81 -2.01
CA LEU A 211 -10.09 3.73 -0.55
C LEU A 211 -9.81 2.29 -0.11
N PHE A 212 -8.83 2.10 0.76
CA PHE A 212 -8.35 0.81 1.21
C PHE A 212 -9.26 0.19 2.28
N TYR A 213 -9.75 1.01 3.20
CA TYR A 213 -10.54 0.56 4.35
C TYR A 213 -11.98 1.07 4.29
N TYR A 214 -12.53 1.18 3.07
CA TYR A 214 -13.90 1.63 2.83
C TYR A 214 -14.93 0.86 3.66
N ASP A 215 -14.81 -0.47 3.72
CA ASP A 215 -15.73 -1.36 4.43
C ASP A 215 -15.76 -1.12 5.95
N ASN A 216 -14.72 -0.50 6.51
CA ASN A 216 -14.60 -0.22 7.94
C ASN A 216 -15.13 1.17 8.35
N LEU A 217 -15.49 2.04 7.40
CA LEU A 217 -15.87 3.43 7.71
C LEU A 217 -17.10 3.52 8.63
N GLU A 218 -18.12 2.67 8.41
CA GLU A 218 -19.33 2.66 9.23
C GLU A 218 -19.04 2.24 10.67
N GLU A 219 -18.26 1.16 10.86
CA GLU A 219 -17.88 0.68 12.19
C GLU A 219 -17.08 1.72 12.98
N VAL A 220 -16.14 2.41 12.31
CA VAL A 220 -15.38 3.49 12.93
C VAL A 220 -16.28 4.63 13.39
N ALA A 221 -17.25 5.03 12.56
CA ALA A 221 -18.19 6.10 12.91
C ALA A 221 -19.03 5.77 14.14
N GLU A 222 -19.48 4.50 14.26
CA GLU A 222 -20.23 4.00 15.42
C GLU A 222 -19.37 3.94 16.68
N ARG A 223 -18.16 3.35 16.61
CA ARG A 223 -17.27 3.24 17.78
C ARG A 223 -16.79 4.59 18.31
N LEU A 224 -16.62 5.58 17.43
CA LEU A 224 -16.31 6.95 17.83
C LEU A 224 -17.50 7.68 18.46
N GLU A 225 -18.72 7.15 18.39
CA GLU A 225 -19.89 7.74 19.05
C GLU A 225 -19.99 7.33 20.54
N GLU A 226 -19.50 6.14 20.93
CA GLU A 226 -19.83 5.49 22.21
C GLU A 226 -19.16 6.05 23.49
N GLY A 227 -18.27 7.04 23.40
CA GLY A 227 -17.84 7.82 24.58
C GLY A 227 -16.67 7.25 25.41
N ASN A 228 -15.62 8.07 25.50
CA ASN A 228 -14.42 8.10 26.36
C ASN A 228 -13.38 6.97 26.31
N THR A 229 -13.72 5.76 25.91
CA THR A 229 -12.73 4.71 25.61
C THR A 229 -13.29 3.88 24.47
N ALA A 230 -13.07 4.33 23.24
CA ALA A 230 -13.36 3.50 22.08
C ALA A 230 -12.22 2.47 22.00
N SER A 231 -12.53 1.21 22.29
CA SER A 231 -11.67 0.12 21.85
C SER A 231 -11.74 0.12 20.32
N LEU A 232 -10.62 0.48 19.69
CA LEU A 232 -10.52 0.53 18.24
C LEU A 232 -9.59 -0.57 17.79
N THR A 233 -9.94 -1.24 16.70
CA THR A 233 -9.05 -2.22 16.10
C THR A 233 -7.93 -1.52 15.33
N ARG A 234 -6.85 -2.24 14.99
CA ARG A 234 -5.85 -1.69 14.07
C ARG A 234 -6.47 -1.26 12.74
N ALA A 235 -7.44 -2.02 12.22
CA ALA A 235 -8.18 -1.65 11.02
C ALA A 235 -8.89 -0.30 11.18
N ASP A 236 -9.49 -0.03 12.34
CA ASP A 236 -10.15 1.25 12.63
C ASP A 236 -9.15 2.42 12.65
N LEU A 237 -7.95 2.20 13.17
CA LEU A 237 -6.87 3.19 13.20
C LEU A 237 -6.33 3.49 11.80
N LEU A 238 -6.21 2.47 10.95
CA LEU A 238 -5.81 2.63 9.55
C LEU A 238 -6.89 3.36 8.74
N THR A 239 -8.16 3.02 8.96
CA THR A 239 -9.31 3.72 8.38
C THR A 239 -9.33 5.20 8.80
N THR A 240 -9.04 5.46 10.08
CA THR A 240 -8.93 6.83 10.60
C THR A 240 -7.78 7.57 9.91
N LEU A 241 -6.60 6.93 9.80
CA LEU A 241 -5.45 7.51 9.13
C LEU A 241 -5.73 7.82 7.66
N GLU A 242 -6.41 6.91 6.94
CA GLU A 242 -6.81 7.09 5.55
C GLU A 242 -7.79 8.26 5.41
N THR A 243 -8.77 8.34 6.31
CA THR A 243 -9.71 9.46 6.36
C THR A 243 -8.99 10.79 6.54
N LEU A 244 -8.04 10.86 7.48
CA LEU A 244 -7.25 12.07 7.68
C LEU A 244 -6.41 12.41 6.43
N GLN A 245 -5.85 11.41 5.75
CA GLN A 245 -5.09 11.61 4.52
C GLN A 245 -5.94 12.25 3.41
N VAL A 246 -7.20 11.84 3.26
CA VAL A 246 -8.12 12.40 2.26
C VAL A 246 -8.37 13.90 2.47
N TYR A 247 -8.48 14.35 3.72
CA TYR A 247 -8.92 15.72 4.05
C TYR A 247 -7.81 16.65 4.55
N CYS A 248 -6.57 16.18 4.66
CA CYS A 248 -5.47 16.96 5.24
C CYS A 248 -5.13 18.27 4.49
N ASP A 249 -5.59 18.43 3.25
CA ASP A 249 -5.43 19.62 2.42
C ASP A 249 -6.60 20.62 2.48
N GLU A 250 -7.67 20.30 3.20
CA GLU A 250 -8.82 21.20 3.26
C GLU A 250 -8.55 22.46 4.08
N GLU A 251 -9.06 23.59 3.59
CA GLU A 251 -9.04 24.85 4.34
C GLU A 251 -9.83 24.67 5.65
N GLY A 252 -9.15 24.85 6.79
CA GLY A 252 -9.73 24.66 8.11
C GLY A 252 -9.53 23.28 8.73
N TYR A 253 -8.68 22.42 8.14
CA TYR A 253 -8.24 21.18 8.79
C TYR A 253 -7.70 21.48 10.20
N PRO A 254 -8.27 20.89 11.28
CA PRO A 254 -7.90 21.23 12.65
C PRO A 254 -6.47 20.81 13.00
N ASP A 255 -5.71 21.72 13.63
CA ASP A 255 -4.34 21.43 14.10
C ASP A 255 -4.27 20.29 15.12
N SER A 256 -5.36 20.02 15.85
CA SER A 256 -5.44 18.87 16.76
C SER A 256 -5.30 17.54 16.03
N LEU A 257 -5.73 17.46 14.77
CA LEU A 257 -5.62 16.24 13.97
C LEU A 257 -4.21 16.02 13.41
N ASP A 258 -3.34 17.03 13.43
CA ASP A 258 -1.93 16.85 13.08
C ASP A 258 -1.22 15.96 14.12
N ASN A 259 -1.52 16.17 15.41
CA ASN A 259 -0.99 15.32 16.49
C ASN A 259 -1.55 13.90 16.42
N VAL A 260 -2.84 13.77 16.08
CA VAL A 260 -3.47 12.45 15.88
C VAL A 260 -2.81 11.72 14.72
N ALA A 261 -2.65 12.38 13.56
CA ALA A 261 -1.98 11.81 12.40
C ALA A 261 -0.55 11.38 12.73
N GLU A 262 0.21 12.21 13.44
CA GLU A 262 1.57 11.87 13.87
C GLU A 262 1.60 10.62 14.76
N GLY A 263 0.69 10.54 15.74
CA GLY A 263 0.58 9.39 16.63
C GLY A 263 0.20 8.09 15.90
N LEU A 264 -0.74 8.19 14.96
CA LEU A 264 -1.17 7.05 14.13
C LEU A 264 -0.08 6.60 13.17
N LEU A 265 0.61 7.52 12.49
CA LEU A 265 1.75 7.20 11.62
C LEU A 265 2.85 6.50 12.41
N ALA A 266 3.21 7.02 13.58
CA ALA A 266 4.22 6.41 14.44
C ALA A 266 3.80 5.03 14.96
N PHE A 267 2.50 4.76 15.09
CA PHE A 267 1.99 3.44 15.47
C PHE A 267 2.08 2.45 14.31
N VAL A 268 1.70 2.86 13.09
CA VAL A 268 1.67 2.00 11.91
C VAL A 268 3.08 1.73 11.34
N GLU A 269 4.03 2.65 11.57
CA GLU A 269 5.42 2.50 11.14
C GLU A 269 6.24 1.51 12.00
N ARG A 270 5.73 1.11 13.18
CA ARG A 270 6.36 0.13 14.10
C ARG A 270 6.08 -1.32 13.69
#